data_AF-A0A3L7PCB4-F1
#
_entry.id   AF-A0A3L7PCB4-F1
#
_cell.length_a   1.000
_cell.length_b   1.000
_cell.length_c   1.000
_cell.angle_alpha   90.00
_cell.angle_beta   90.00
_cell.angle_gamma   90.00
#
_symmetry.space_group_name_H-M   'P 1'
#
loop_
_entity.id
_entity.type
_entity.pdbx_description
1 polymer ?
#
loop_
_entity_poly.entity_id
_entity_poly.type
_entity_poly.pdbx_seq_one_letter_code
_entity_poly.pdbx_strand_id
1 'polypeptide(L)'
;MLRSHLLICGFLTWGLLGCASSKTSNTARTATEQLLISNAVDQALDKIDFRAFRGHTVFLDERYVECVDKQYVISSVRHRILHQGAILVPKAEEAEVLVELRTGVVGTDVADSFLGVPEITLPGMLTLPEVRVLTRQVQTGTAKLGIVAIDAKTKEVLGEGGMTLAQSDTNNWFVAGIGPFHSGSIHGEVENMTQGPAANKWNYIPSTVVFAKPKQETVTPLTPPAIQYTSTTQTALEETPGTETNR
;
A
#
# COMPACT_ATOMS: atom_id res chain seq x y z
N MET A 1 69.35 -12.65 -4.20
CA MET A 1 68.18 -11.73 -4.12
C MET A 1 67.03 -12.05 -5.09
N LEU A 2 67.14 -13.07 -5.97
CA LEU A 2 66.11 -13.34 -7.00
C LEU A 2 65.00 -14.33 -6.57
N ARG A 3 65.14 -14.98 -5.40
CA ARG A 3 64.19 -16.01 -4.92
C ARG A 3 63.01 -15.47 -4.10
N SER A 4 63.13 -14.27 -3.54
CA SER A 4 62.07 -13.68 -2.68
C SER A 4 60.98 -12.95 -3.47
N HIS A 5 61.27 -12.50 -4.70
CA HIS A 5 60.29 -11.84 -5.57
C HIS A 5 59.34 -12.81 -6.26
N LEU A 6 59.75 -14.07 -6.46
CA LEU A 6 58.88 -15.10 -7.04
C LEU A 6 57.75 -15.53 -6.08
N LEU A 7 57.97 -15.41 -4.77
CA LEU A 7 56.97 -15.76 -3.74
C LEU A 7 55.93 -14.66 -3.51
N ILE A 8 56.27 -13.40 -3.81
CA ILE A 8 55.33 -12.27 -3.69
C ILE A 8 54.37 -12.22 -4.88
N CYS A 9 54.81 -12.61 -6.08
CA CYS A 9 53.91 -12.76 -7.24
C CYS A 9 53.01 -14.00 -7.18
N GLY A 10 53.39 -15.04 -6.42
CA GLY A 10 52.58 -16.26 -6.27
C GLY A 10 51.40 -16.14 -5.30
N PHE A 11 51.39 -15.13 -4.43
CA PHE A 11 50.29 -14.93 -3.46
C PHE A 11 49.17 -14.03 -4.00
N LEU A 12 49.42 -13.25 -5.06
CA LEU A 12 48.44 -12.35 -5.67
C LEU A 12 47.54 -13.05 -6.71
N THR A 13 47.90 -14.26 -7.15
CA THR A 13 47.19 -15.00 -8.20
C THR A 13 46.17 -16.02 -7.70
N TRP A 14 45.99 -16.19 -6.38
CA TRP A 14 45.03 -17.15 -5.81
C TRP A 14 43.68 -16.52 -5.36
N GLY A 15 43.46 -15.23 -5.62
CA GLY A 15 42.36 -14.46 -5.00
C GLY A 15 41.17 -14.08 -5.88
N LEU A 16 41.03 -14.55 -7.12
CA LEU A 16 39.99 -14.05 -8.05
C LEU A 16 39.05 -15.16 -8.61
N LEU A 17 38.60 -16.07 -7.74
CA LEU A 17 37.43 -16.89 -8.02
C LEU A 17 36.19 -16.23 -7.41
N GLY A 18 35.83 -15.06 -7.93
CA GLY A 18 34.58 -14.37 -7.60
C GLY A 18 33.46 -14.89 -8.50
N CYS A 19 32.76 -15.94 -8.08
CA CYS A 19 31.47 -16.31 -8.69
C CYS A 19 30.37 -15.61 -7.91
N ALA A 20 29.92 -14.44 -8.39
CA ALA A 20 28.79 -13.73 -7.80
C ALA A 20 27.54 -13.96 -8.65
N SER A 21 26.60 -14.76 -8.12
CA SER A 21 25.25 -14.90 -8.66
C SER A 21 24.26 -14.31 -7.67
N SER A 22 23.53 -13.28 -8.08
CA SER A 22 22.41 -12.76 -7.29
C SER A 22 21.30 -12.19 -8.19
N LYS A 23 20.52 -13.08 -8.80
CA LYS A 23 19.13 -12.83 -9.18
C LYS A 23 18.33 -14.12 -8.98
N THR A 24 18.08 -14.49 -7.72
CA THR A 24 17.15 -15.57 -7.39
C THR A 24 16.02 -14.98 -6.55
N SER A 25 14.86 -14.81 -7.18
CA SER A 25 13.60 -14.54 -6.49
C SER A 25 12.85 -15.86 -6.32
N ASN A 26 12.32 -16.12 -5.13
CA ASN A 26 11.42 -17.25 -4.90
C ASN A 26 9.94 -16.88 -5.18
N THR A 27 9.68 -15.64 -5.61
CA THR A 27 8.37 -15.10 -6.00
C THR A 27 8.36 -14.68 -7.47
N ALA A 28 7.16 -14.54 -8.05
CA ALA A 28 6.97 -14.17 -9.46
C ALA A 28 7.64 -12.83 -9.85
N ARG A 29 7.69 -11.87 -8.92
CA ARG A 29 8.41 -10.60 -9.05
C ARG A 29 9.43 -10.46 -7.93
N THR A 30 10.49 -9.70 -8.18
CA THR A 30 11.52 -9.45 -7.16
C THR A 30 11.00 -8.51 -6.07
N ALA A 31 11.58 -8.57 -4.86
CA ALA A 31 11.26 -7.60 -3.81
C ALA A 31 11.64 -6.17 -4.22
N THR A 32 12.76 -6.02 -4.94
CA THR A 32 13.22 -4.74 -5.49
C THR A 32 12.19 -4.12 -6.43
N GLU A 33 11.67 -4.89 -7.37
CA GLU A 33 10.64 -4.44 -8.31
C GLU A 33 9.36 -3.99 -7.59
N GLN A 34 8.87 -4.81 -6.65
CA GLN A 34 7.68 -4.49 -5.87
C GLN A 34 7.87 -3.22 -5.03
N LEU A 35 9.04 -3.06 -4.41
CA LEU A 35 9.36 -1.91 -3.58
C LEU A 35 9.54 -0.63 -4.42
N LEU A 36 10.18 -0.72 -5.58
CA LEU A 36 10.28 0.40 -6.52
C LEU A 36 8.90 0.91 -6.89
N ILE A 37 7.98 0.02 -7.25
CA ILE A 37 6.61 0.39 -7.62
C ILE A 37 5.88 1.03 -6.42
N SER A 38 5.91 0.38 -5.26
CA SER A 38 5.18 0.86 -4.08
C SER A 38 5.69 2.23 -3.62
N ASN A 39 7.01 2.41 -3.59
CA ASN A 39 7.64 3.67 -3.20
C ASN A 39 7.33 4.81 -4.19
N ALA A 40 7.36 4.52 -5.49
CA ALA A 40 6.99 5.52 -6.51
C ALA A 40 5.51 5.92 -6.38
N VAL A 41 4.61 4.95 -6.13
CA VAL A 41 3.19 5.22 -5.89
C VAL A 41 2.99 6.09 -4.66
N ASP A 42 3.63 5.77 -3.54
CA ASP A 42 3.52 6.55 -2.31
C ASP A 42 4.03 7.98 -2.48
N GLN A 43 5.21 8.15 -3.08
CA GLN A 43 5.75 9.48 -3.39
C GLN A 43 4.86 10.28 -4.37
N ALA A 44 4.18 9.61 -5.31
CA ALA A 44 3.24 10.27 -6.21
C ALA A 44 1.97 10.71 -5.48
N LEU A 45 1.49 9.91 -4.53
CA LEU A 45 0.30 10.22 -3.73
C LEU A 45 0.55 11.27 -2.66
N ASP A 46 1.77 11.36 -2.12
CA ASP A 46 2.14 12.38 -1.11
C ASP A 46 2.14 13.80 -1.69
N LYS A 47 2.11 13.94 -3.02
CA LYS A 47 1.96 15.21 -3.73
C LYS A 47 0.50 15.66 -3.86
N ILE A 48 -0.46 14.84 -3.40
CA ILE A 48 -1.90 15.09 -3.53
C ILE A 48 -2.47 15.55 -2.19
N ASP A 49 -3.20 16.66 -2.19
CA ASP A 49 -3.87 17.17 -1.01
C ASP A 49 -5.29 16.58 -0.86
N PHE A 50 -5.42 15.56 -0.01
CA PHE A 50 -6.70 14.93 0.31
C PHE A 50 -7.51 15.67 1.39
N ARG A 51 -7.00 16.76 1.99
CA ARG A 51 -7.69 17.48 3.08
C ARG A 51 -9.03 18.08 2.65
N ALA A 52 -9.19 18.34 1.36
CA ALA A 52 -10.44 18.83 0.78
C ALA A 52 -11.64 17.88 1.01
N PHE A 53 -11.38 16.59 1.25
CA PHE A 53 -12.45 15.59 1.44
C PHE A 53 -12.86 15.40 2.90
N ARG A 54 -12.24 16.10 3.84
CA ARG A 54 -12.47 15.90 5.28
C ARG A 54 -13.94 16.14 5.65
N GLY A 55 -14.55 15.16 6.32
CA GLY A 55 -15.95 15.22 6.75
C GLY A 55 -16.99 14.91 5.66
N HIS A 56 -16.57 14.72 4.41
CA HIS A 56 -17.46 14.38 3.30
C HIS A 56 -17.52 12.87 3.06
N THR A 57 -18.65 12.38 2.55
CA THR A 57 -18.74 11.00 2.04
C THR A 57 -18.13 10.92 0.64
N VAL A 58 -17.15 10.03 0.49
CA VAL A 58 -16.35 9.90 -0.72
C VAL A 58 -16.54 8.50 -1.29
N PHE A 59 -16.85 8.42 -2.58
CA PHE A 59 -16.76 7.20 -3.36
C PHE A 59 -15.51 7.27 -4.23
N LEU A 60 -14.65 6.26 -4.17
CA LEU A 60 -13.49 6.14 -5.03
C LEU A 60 -13.85 5.28 -6.25
N ASP A 61 -13.90 5.89 -7.43
CA ASP A 61 -14.06 5.18 -8.69
C ASP A 61 -12.68 4.68 -9.17
N GLU A 62 -12.55 3.36 -9.21
CA GLU A 62 -11.34 2.64 -9.60
C GLU A 62 -11.35 2.14 -11.05
N ARG A 63 -12.38 2.47 -11.84
CA ARG A 63 -12.58 1.96 -13.20
C ARG A 63 -11.40 2.20 -14.14
N TYR A 64 -10.67 3.29 -13.96
CA TYR A 64 -9.56 3.69 -14.82
C TYR A 64 -8.17 3.34 -14.24
N VAL A 65 -8.15 2.44 -13.26
CA VAL A 65 -6.92 1.91 -12.65
C VAL A 65 -6.55 0.59 -13.31
N GLU A 66 -5.56 0.65 -14.20
CA GLU A 66 -5.01 -0.51 -14.90
C GLU A 66 -3.48 -0.52 -14.77
N CYS A 67 -2.98 -1.40 -13.92
CA CYS A 67 -1.55 -1.63 -13.71
C CYS A 67 -1.27 -2.93 -12.95
N VAL A 68 0.01 -3.31 -12.89
CA VAL A 68 0.49 -4.52 -12.20
C VAL A 68 0.12 -4.55 -10.71
N ASP A 69 0.11 -3.40 -10.03
CA ASP A 69 -0.15 -3.27 -8.60
C ASP A 69 -1.41 -2.46 -8.27
N LYS A 70 -2.48 -2.67 -9.06
CA LYS A 70 -3.75 -1.93 -8.90
C LYS A 70 -4.28 -1.90 -7.47
N GLN A 71 -4.22 -3.02 -6.76
CA GLN A 71 -4.75 -3.15 -5.40
C GLN A 71 -3.97 -2.30 -4.40
N TYR A 72 -2.65 -2.20 -4.58
CA TYR A 72 -1.82 -1.34 -3.75
C TYR A 72 -2.11 0.13 -4.03
N VAL A 73 -2.25 0.54 -5.30
CA VAL A 73 -2.62 1.92 -5.67
C VAL A 73 -3.98 2.30 -5.05
N ILE A 74 -5.00 1.46 -5.25
CA ILE A 74 -6.37 1.70 -4.75
C ILE A 74 -6.36 1.78 -3.22
N SER A 75 -5.76 0.81 -2.53
CA SER A 75 -5.70 0.81 -1.07
C SER A 75 -4.91 1.99 -0.50
N SER A 76 -3.85 2.43 -1.17
CA SER A 76 -3.03 3.59 -0.77
C SER A 76 -3.78 4.91 -0.90
N VAL A 77 -4.60 5.07 -1.94
CA VAL A 77 -5.50 6.23 -2.08
C VAL A 77 -6.58 6.20 -1.01
N ARG A 78 -7.22 5.04 -0.78
CA ARG A 78 -8.22 4.87 0.28
C ARG A 78 -7.66 5.20 1.66
N HIS A 79 -6.44 4.74 1.96
CA HIS A 79 -5.74 5.09 3.21
C HIS A 79 -5.63 6.60 3.37
N ARG A 80 -5.13 7.31 2.35
CA ARG A 80 -4.92 8.77 2.44
C ARG A 80 -6.24 9.55 2.57
N ILE A 81 -7.29 9.13 1.87
CA ILE A 81 -8.65 9.68 2.02
C ILE A 81 -9.14 9.50 3.47
N LEU A 82 -9.08 8.28 4.01
CA LEU A 82 -9.51 7.98 5.37
C LEU A 82 -8.66 8.69 6.43
N HIS A 83 -7.35 8.76 6.23
CA HIS A 83 -6.40 9.42 7.13
C HIS A 83 -6.69 10.93 7.26
N GLN A 84 -7.22 11.57 6.22
CA GLN A 84 -7.64 12.98 6.29
C GLN A 84 -9.03 13.18 6.90
N GLY A 85 -9.70 12.11 7.35
CA GLY A 85 -11.01 12.19 8.01
C GLY A 85 -12.20 12.25 7.06
N ALA A 86 -12.04 11.81 5.81
CA ALA A 86 -13.16 11.57 4.90
C ALA A 86 -13.83 10.22 5.21
N ILE A 87 -15.09 10.06 4.81
CA ILE A 87 -15.88 8.84 5.03
C ILE A 87 -16.00 8.10 3.71
N LEU A 88 -15.37 6.93 3.59
CA LEU A 88 -15.43 6.18 2.35
C LEU A 88 -16.70 5.33 2.27
N VAL A 89 -17.50 5.53 1.22
CA VAL A 89 -18.76 4.79 0.99
C VAL A 89 -18.57 3.72 -0.09
N PRO A 90 -19.31 2.59 -0.02
CA PRO A 90 -19.18 1.50 -0.97
C PRO A 90 -19.88 1.76 -2.31
N LYS A 91 -20.79 2.73 -2.35
CA LYS A 91 -21.66 3.02 -3.49
C LYS A 91 -21.60 4.50 -3.88
N ALA A 92 -21.64 4.77 -5.17
CA ALA A 92 -21.57 6.13 -5.71
C ALA A 92 -22.78 6.98 -5.30
N GLU A 93 -23.94 6.36 -5.05
CA GLU A 93 -25.18 7.04 -4.68
C GLU A 93 -25.18 7.56 -3.24
N GLU A 94 -24.27 7.05 -2.39
CA GLU A 94 -24.13 7.43 -0.98
C GLU A 94 -23.08 8.53 -0.78
N ALA A 95 -22.36 8.90 -1.84
CA ALA A 95 -21.27 9.87 -1.81
C ALA A 95 -21.75 11.30 -2.08
N GLU A 96 -21.12 12.26 -1.41
CA GLU A 96 -21.14 13.66 -1.76
C GLU A 96 -20.07 13.98 -2.82
N VAL A 97 -18.94 13.28 -2.76
CA VAL A 97 -17.80 13.45 -3.67
C VAL A 97 -17.47 12.13 -4.37
N LEU A 98 -17.48 12.16 -5.70
CA LEU A 98 -16.99 11.09 -6.56
C LEU A 98 -15.53 11.39 -6.90
N VAL A 99 -14.60 10.54 -6.45
CA VAL A 99 -13.18 10.67 -6.77
C VAL A 99 -12.84 9.65 -7.84
N GLU A 100 -12.55 10.12 -9.05
CA GLU A 100 -12.10 9.25 -10.14
C GLU A 100 -10.57 9.16 -10.12
N LEU A 101 -10.08 7.93 -10.00
CA LEU A 101 -8.67 7.60 -10.00
C LEU A 101 -8.27 6.93 -11.32
N ARG A 102 -7.18 7.40 -11.90
CA ARG A 102 -6.61 6.83 -13.13
C ARG A 102 -5.11 6.62 -13.02
N THR A 103 -4.63 5.58 -13.70
CA THR A 103 -3.20 5.28 -13.80
C THR A 103 -2.69 5.67 -15.19
N GLY A 104 -1.65 6.52 -15.25
CA GLY A 104 -0.95 6.84 -16.49
C GLY A 104 0.23 5.90 -16.74
N VAL A 105 1.01 5.64 -15.69
CA VAL A 105 2.16 4.72 -15.68
C VAL A 105 2.28 4.17 -14.27
N VAL A 106 2.42 2.85 -14.12
CA VAL A 106 2.87 2.23 -12.87
C VAL A 106 3.69 1.01 -13.28
N GLY A 107 5.00 1.11 -13.18
CA GLY A 107 5.90 0.06 -13.67
C GLY A 107 7.36 0.32 -13.38
N THR A 108 8.22 -0.54 -13.90
CA THR A 108 9.67 -0.48 -13.68
C THR A 108 10.45 -0.56 -14.98
N ASP A 109 11.57 0.15 -15.03
CA ASP A 109 12.57 0.09 -16.09
C ASP A 109 13.89 -0.47 -15.53
N VAL A 110 14.65 -1.16 -16.37
CA VAL A 110 15.97 -1.70 -16.02
C VAL A 110 16.98 -1.28 -17.09
N ALA A 111 18.12 -0.76 -16.65
CA ALA A 111 19.25 -0.41 -17.49
C ALA A 111 20.52 -1.07 -16.93
N ASP A 112 21.08 -2.01 -17.70
CA ASP A 112 22.33 -2.69 -17.38
C ASP A 112 23.44 -2.18 -18.30
N SER A 113 24.55 -1.75 -17.71
CA SER A 113 25.76 -1.30 -18.43
C SER A 113 26.97 -2.00 -17.85
N PHE A 114 27.89 -2.45 -18.70
CA PHE A 114 29.10 -3.10 -18.24
C PHE A 114 30.32 -2.72 -19.09
N LEU A 115 31.49 -2.80 -18.48
CA LEU A 115 32.79 -2.75 -19.14
C LEU A 115 33.43 -4.13 -18.99
N GLY A 116 33.78 -4.76 -20.11
CA GLY A 116 34.24 -6.13 -20.12
C GLY A 116 34.44 -6.70 -21.52
N VAL A 117 34.77 -7.99 -21.57
CA VAL A 117 34.80 -8.79 -22.79
C VAL A 117 33.44 -9.49 -22.91
N PRO A 118 32.64 -9.22 -23.97
CA PRO A 118 31.37 -9.91 -24.17
C PRO A 118 31.61 -11.39 -24.46
N GLU A 119 30.55 -12.20 -24.41
CA GLU A 119 30.63 -13.60 -24.86
C GLU A 119 30.97 -13.65 -26.36
N ILE A 120 31.96 -14.48 -26.72
CA ILE A 120 32.38 -14.68 -28.12
C ILE A 120 32.18 -16.15 -28.47
N THR A 121 31.36 -16.41 -29.48
CA THR A 121 31.18 -17.76 -30.05
C THR A 121 32.19 -17.98 -31.17
N LEU A 122 33.13 -18.91 -30.96
CA LEU A 122 34.11 -19.32 -31.96
C LEU A 122 33.58 -20.51 -32.79
N PRO A 123 34.06 -20.70 -34.04
CA PRO A 123 33.75 -21.88 -34.84
C PRO A 123 34.10 -23.18 -34.10
N GLY A 124 33.26 -24.20 -34.24
CA GLY A 124 33.45 -25.50 -33.56
C GLY A 124 32.79 -25.63 -32.19
N MET A 125 31.77 -24.81 -31.88
CA MET A 125 31.02 -24.82 -30.62
C MET A 125 31.84 -24.47 -29.37
N LEU A 126 32.91 -23.67 -29.52
CA LEU A 126 33.67 -23.15 -28.40
C LEU A 126 33.16 -21.74 -28.05
N THR A 127 32.66 -21.55 -26.83
CA THR A 127 32.26 -20.23 -26.31
C THR A 127 33.29 -19.72 -25.31
N LEU A 128 33.77 -18.49 -25.52
CA LEU A 128 34.55 -17.77 -24.52
C LEU A 128 33.57 -17.04 -23.59
N PRO A 129 33.63 -17.27 -22.26
CA PRO A 129 32.68 -16.71 -21.33
C PRO A 129 32.83 -15.19 -21.25
N GLU A 130 31.71 -14.52 -20.95
CA GLU A 130 31.69 -13.09 -20.69
C GLU A 130 32.51 -12.74 -19.43
N VAL A 131 33.39 -11.74 -19.55
CA VAL A 131 34.16 -11.20 -18.44
C VAL A 131 33.74 -9.77 -18.19
N ARG A 132 32.89 -9.56 -17.17
CA ARG A 132 32.49 -8.22 -16.71
C ARG A 132 33.45 -7.71 -15.63
N VAL A 133 34.26 -6.71 -15.97
CA VAL A 133 35.17 -6.07 -15.00
C VAL A 133 34.44 -5.05 -14.15
N LEU A 134 33.51 -4.31 -14.76
CA LEU A 134 32.68 -3.33 -14.07
C LEU A 134 31.26 -3.46 -14.58
N THR A 135 30.30 -3.62 -13.68
CA THR A 135 28.87 -3.63 -14.04
C THR A 135 28.15 -2.56 -13.22
N ARG A 136 27.25 -1.85 -13.88
CA ARG A 136 26.28 -0.95 -13.28
C ARG A 136 24.89 -1.40 -13.68
N GLN A 137 24.03 -1.65 -12.70
CA GLN A 137 22.63 -1.97 -12.92
C GLN A 137 21.78 -0.89 -12.26
N VAL A 138 21.00 -0.18 -13.06
CA VAL A 138 20.04 0.82 -12.59
C VAL A 138 18.64 0.26 -12.81
N GLN A 139 17.81 0.29 -11.78
CA GLN A 139 16.38 0.00 -11.93
C GLN A 139 15.60 1.17 -11.37
N THR A 140 14.51 1.52 -12.04
CA THR A 140 13.66 2.64 -11.64
C THR A 140 12.21 2.22 -11.60
N GLY A 141 11.48 2.60 -10.56
CA GLY A 141 10.03 2.50 -10.50
C GLY A 141 9.41 3.84 -10.83
N THR A 142 8.43 3.87 -11.73
CA THR A 142 7.75 5.10 -12.14
C THR A 142 6.25 4.98 -11.87
N ALA A 143 5.68 5.96 -11.17
CA ALA A 143 4.25 6.06 -10.93
C ALA A 143 3.73 7.43 -11.36
N LYS A 144 2.81 7.42 -12.33
CA LYS A 144 2.03 8.57 -12.80
C LYS A 144 0.56 8.31 -12.53
N LEU A 145 -0.02 9.08 -11.62
CA LEU A 145 -1.40 8.92 -11.17
C LEU A 145 -2.18 10.18 -11.51
N GLY A 146 -3.45 10.04 -11.90
CA GLY A 146 -4.37 11.15 -12.09
C GLY A 146 -5.56 11.02 -11.16
N ILE A 147 -6.00 12.15 -10.60
CA ILE A 147 -7.19 12.20 -9.75
C ILE A 147 -8.03 13.41 -10.15
N VAL A 148 -9.34 13.21 -10.21
CA VAL A 148 -10.32 14.28 -10.31
C VAL A 148 -11.44 14.04 -9.29
N ALA A 149 -11.90 15.11 -8.65
CA ALA A 149 -13.03 15.08 -7.74
C ALA A 149 -14.24 15.70 -8.43
N ILE A 150 -15.40 15.07 -8.29
CA ILE A 150 -16.65 15.46 -8.94
C ILE A 150 -17.74 15.53 -7.87
N ASP A 151 -18.53 16.59 -7.88
CA ASP A 151 -19.70 16.70 -7.02
C ASP A 151 -20.76 15.67 -7.46
N ALA A 152 -21.22 14.82 -6.53
CA ALA A 152 -22.13 13.75 -6.86
C ALA A 152 -23.51 14.24 -7.33
N LYS A 153 -23.94 15.44 -6.93
CA LYS A 153 -25.24 16.04 -7.27
C LYS A 153 -25.18 16.82 -8.57
N THR A 154 -24.20 17.73 -8.71
CA THR A 154 -24.12 18.62 -9.89
C THR A 154 -23.36 18.01 -11.05
N LYS A 155 -22.54 16.98 -10.79
CA LYS A 155 -21.60 16.38 -11.75
C LYS A 155 -20.53 17.35 -12.25
N GLU A 156 -20.34 18.47 -11.55
CA GLU A 156 -19.29 19.43 -11.84
C GLU A 156 -17.99 19.03 -11.13
N VAL A 157 -16.87 19.45 -11.71
CA VAL A 157 -15.55 19.18 -11.16
C VAL A 157 -15.31 20.05 -9.92
N LEU A 158 -14.83 19.41 -8.84
CA LEU A 158 -14.39 20.06 -7.63
C LEU A 158 -12.89 20.38 -7.74
N GLY A 159 -12.59 21.55 -8.30
CA GLY A 159 -11.22 22.02 -8.55
C GLY A 159 -10.68 21.62 -9.93
N GLU A 160 -9.37 21.73 -10.14
CA GLU A 160 -8.75 21.42 -11.44
C GLU A 160 -8.47 19.92 -11.63
N GLY A 161 -8.50 19.14 -10.53
CA GLY A 161 -7.92 17.81 -10.51
C GLY A 161 -6.42 17.85 -10.86
N GLY A 162 -5.89 16.78 -11.44
CA GLY A 162 -4.56 16.82 -12.01
C GLY A 162 -3.90 15.45 -12.18
N MET A 163 -2.58 15.48 -12.29
CA MET A 163 -1.73 14.30 -12.30
C MET A 163 -0.47 14.52 -11.48
N THR A 164 -0.03 13.49 -10.80
CA THR A 164 1.24 13.44 -10.09
C THR A 164 2.14 12.40 -10.74
N LEU A 165 3.45 12.64 -10.69
CA LEU A 165 4.48 11.73 -11.17
C LEU A 165 5.55 11.62 -10.09
N ALA A 166 5.99 10.42 -9.79
CA ALA A 166 7.17 10.18 -8.99
C ALA A 166 7.95 8.99 -9.54
N GLN A 167 9.23 8.96 -9.16
CA GLN A 167 10.16 7.94 -9.56
C GLN A 167 10.98 7.51 -8.35
N SER A 168 11.14 6.20 -8.19
CA SER A 168 12.03 5.56 -7.24
C SER A 168 13.17 4.89 -8.00
N ASP A 169 14.31 4.67 -7.36
CA ASP A 169 15.48 4.09 -8.02
C ASP A 169 16.32 3.20 -7.11
N THR A 170 17.06 2.32 -7.76
CA THR A 170 18.19 1.58 -7.21
C THR A 170 19.32 1.59 -8.22
N ASN A 171 20.54 1.75 -7.74
CA ASN A 171 21.76 1.80 -8.52
C ASN A 171 22.79 0.87 -7.88
N ASN A 172 23.08 -0.24 -8.56
CA ASN A 172 23.97 -1.29 -8.08
C ASN A 172 25.24 -1.33 -8.91
N TRP A 173 26.38 -1.24 -8.24
CA TRP A 173 27.70 -1.42 -8.86
C TRP A 173 28.33 -2.74 -8.45
N PHE A 174 28.98 -3.38 -9.41
CA PHE A 174 29.81 -4.55 -9.23
C PHE A 174 31.18 -4.30 -9.83
N VAL A 175 32.23 -4.49 -9.04
CA VAL A 175 33.62 -4.30 -9.46
C VAL A 175 34.33 -5.64 -9.37
N ALA A 176 34.74 -6.19 -10.51
CA ALA A 176 35.41 -7.48 -10.64
C ALA A 176 34.69 -8.62 -9.86
N GLY A 177 33.35 -8.63 -9.93
CA GLY A 177 32.51 -9.61 -9.22
C GLY A 177 32.25 -9.30 -7.74
N ILE A 178 32.85 -8.25 -7.17
CA ILE A 178 32.58 -7.77 -5.80
C ILE A 178 31.40 -6.79 -5.83
N GLY A 179 30.38 -6.99 -4.99
CA GLY A 179 29.18 -6.15 -4.90
C GLY A 179 27.95 -6.91 -4.36
N PRO A 180 26.75 -6.33 -4.44
CA PRO A 180 26.43 -5.00 -4.98
C PRO A 180 26.77 -3.87 -4.00
N PHE A 181 27.52 -2.88 -4.46
CA PHE A 181 27.55 -1.56 -3.83
C PHE A 181 26.32 -0.80 -4.31
N HIS A 182 25.36 -0.59 -3.40
CA HIS A 182 24.03 -0.14 -3.75
C HIS A 182 23.73 1.25 -3.19
N SER A 183 22.99 2.03 -3.95
CA SER A 183 22.43 3.32 -3.55
C SER A 183 21.05 3.49 -4.19
N GLY A 184 20.28 4.48 -3.75
CA GLY A 184 19.00 4.86 -4.37
C GLY A 184 17.89 5.06 -3.35
N SER A 185 16.73 5.52 -3.81
CA SER A 185 15.62 5.90 -2.93
C SER A 185 15.09 4.73 -2.10
N ILE A 186 14.99 3.53 -2.69
CA ILE A 186 14.42 2.36 -2.01
C ILE A 186 15.32 1.83 -0.89
N HIS A 187 16.64 2.03 -1.01
CA HIS A 187 17.56 1.58 0.02
C HIS A 187 17.43 2.45 1.28
N GLY A 188 17.33 3.77 1.08
CA GLY A 188 17.03 4.69 2.17
C GLY A 188 15.68 4.42 2.81
N GLU A 189 14.65 4.06 2.03
CA GLU A 189 13.35 3.65 2.58
C GLU A 189 13.44 2.38 3.45
N VAL A 190 14.09 1.31 2.97
CA VAL A 190 14.28 0.08 3.74
C VAL A 190 15.04 0.38 5.02
N GLU A 191 16.14 1.12 4.93
CA GLU A 191 16.94 1.50 6.09
C GLU A 191 16.10 2.27 7.12
N ASN A 192 15.37 3.30 6.67
CA ASN A 192 14.52 4.12 7.54
C ASN A 192 13.38 3.32 8.18
N MET A 193 12.78 2.36 7.46
CA MET A 193 11.64 1.57 7.96
C MET A 193 12.06 0.35 8.78
N THR A 194 13.30 -0.13 8.64
CA THR A 194 13.82 -1.29 9.38
C THR A 194 14.73 -0.93 10.54
N GLN A 195 15.10 0.35 10.68
CA GLN A 195 15.92 0.85 11.78
C GLN A 195 15.17 1.91 12.61
N GLY A 196 15.67 2.21 13.81
CA GLY A 196 15.16 3.29 14.66
C GLY A 196 13.73 3.07 15.21
N PRO A 197 12.96 4.15 15.45
CA PRO A 197 11.59 4.06 15.99
C PRO A 197 10.60 3.30 15.12
N ALA A 198 10.85 3.21 13.80
CA ALA A 198 10.05 2.41 12.87
C ALA A 198 10.32 0.91 13.03
N ALA A 199 11.53 0.52 13.44
CA ALA A 199 11.86 -0.85 13.82
C ALA A 199 11.21 -1.27 15.15
N ASN A 200 10.92 -0.31 16.02
CA ASN A 200 10.25 -0.57 17.28
C ASN A 200 8.82 -1.03 16.99
N LYS A 201 8.49 -2.26 17.39
CA LYS A 201 7.13 -2.80 17.25
C LYS A 201 6.24 -2.19 18.33
N TRP A 202 5.48 -1.16 17.98
CA TRP A 202 4.59 -0.48 18.93
C TRP A 202 3.40 -1.33 19.38
N ASN A 203 3.04 -2.38 18.63
CA ASN A 203 1.92 -3.27 18.98
C ASN A 203 2.29 -4.73 18.72
N TYR A 204 2.33 -5.54 19.78
CA TYR A 204 2.28 -6.99 19.67
C TYR A 204 0.87 -7.35 19.18
N ILE A 205 0.75 -7.79 17.91
CA ILE A 205 -0.50 -8.42 17.46
C ILE A 205 -0.63 -9.69 18.29
N PRO A 206 -1.66 -9.84 19.15
CA PRO A 206 -1.83 -11.06 19.93
C PRO A 206 -1.85 -12.24 18.96
N SER A 207 -1.16 -13.33 19.30
CA SER A 207 -1.12 -14.57 18.50
C SER A 207 -2.47 -15.29 18.43
N THR A 208 -3.55 -14.61 18.82
CA THR A 208 -4.92 -15.07 18.83
C THR A 208 -5.81 -13.90 18.40
N VAL A 209 -6.75 -14.18 17.50
CA VAL A 209 -7.67 -13.19 16.97
C VAL A 209 -8.63 -12.74 18.07
N VAL A 210 -8.47 -11.52 18.56
CA VAL A 210 -9.40 -10.88 19.49
C VAL A 210 -10.01 -9.67 18.78
N PHE A 211 -11.28 -9.78 18.42
CA PHE A 211 -12.05 -8.64 17.91
C PHE A 211 -12.76 -7.95 19.07
N ALA A 212 -12.62 -6.63 19.20
CA ALA A 212 -13.53 -5.83 20.02
C ALA A 212 -14.82 -5.58 19.24
N LYS A 213 -15.98 -5.75 19.88
CA LYS A 213 -17.28 -5.42 19.28
C LYS A 213 -17.31 -3.92 18.94
N PRO A 214 -17.77 -3.50 17.74
CA PRO A 214 -17.96 -2.09 17.43
C PRO A 214 -18.80 -1.43 18.52
N LYS A 215 -18.41 -0.22 18.94
CA LYS A 215 -19.11 0.55 19.98
C LYS A 215 -20.57 0.72 19.55
N GLN A 216 -21.48 -0.02 20.18
CA GLN A 216 -22.90 0.15 19.93
C GLN A 216 -23.29 1.54 20.43
N GLU A 217 -23.79 2.39 19.55
CA GLU A 217 -24.45 3.62 19.95
C GLU A 217 -25.66 3.25 20.79
N THR A 218 -25.59 3.52 22.09
CA THR A 218 -26.74 3.43 22.99
C THR A 218 -27.76 4.48 22.54
N VAL A 219 -28.71 4.05 21.72
CA VAL A 219 -29.98 4.77 21.54
C VAL A 219 -30.62 4.82 22.92
N THR A 220 -30.55 5.98 23.57
CA THR A 220 -31.25 6.22 24.84
C THR A 220 -32.74 6.12 24.53
N PRO A 221 -33.49 5.15 25.09
CA PRO A 221 -34.92 5.10 24.88
C PRO A 221 -35.53 6.35 25.51
N LEU A 222 -36.14 7.21 24.70
CA LEU A 222 -37.03 8.26 25.19
C LEU A 222 -38.11 7.55 26.00
N THR A 223 -38.07 7.67 27.33
CA THR A 223 -39.10 7.13 28.20
C THR A 223 -40.40 7.88 27.88
N PRO A 224 -41.46 7.22 27.38
CA PRO A 224 -42.74 7.90 27.26
C PRO A 224 -43.31 8.15 28.66
N PRO A 225 -43.92 9.32 28.93
CA PRO A 225 -44.45 9.62 30.26
C PRO A 225 -45.53 8.59 30.63
N ALA A 226 -45.44 8.08 31.87
CA ALA A 226 -46.35 7.08 32.40
C ALA A 226 -47.80 7.61 32.42
N ILE A 227 -48.67 7.01 31.61
CA ILE A 227 -50.12 7.21 31.71
C ILE A 227 -50.60 6.39 32.90
N GLN A 228 -50.98 7.06 33.99
CA GLN A 228 -51.63 6.43 35.14
C GLN A 228 -53.12 6.20 34.83
N TYR A 229 -53.54 4.94 34.72
CA TYR A 229 -54.94 4.58 34.71
C TYR A 229 -55.44 4.50 36.15
N THR A 230 -56.32 5.43 36.56
CA THR A 230 -57.03 5.34 37.84
C THR A 230 -58.17 4.33 37.70
N SER A 231 -57.99 3.13 38.25
CA SER A 231 -59.08 2.17 38.41
C SER A 231 -59.92 2.58 39.63
N THR A 232 -61.07 3.23 39.41
CA THR A 232 -62.07 3.41 40.47
C THR A 232 -62.83 2.11 40.66
N THR A 233 -62.69 1.53 41.84
CA THR A 233 -63.46 0.40 42.37
C THR A 233 -64.97 0.68 42.28
N GLN A 234 -65.70 -0.12 41.52
CA GLN A 234 -67.16 -0.15 41.53
C GLN A 234 -67.59 -1.36 42.38
N THR A 235 -68.09 -1.04 43.57
CA THR A 235 -68.65 -1.99 44.54
C THR A 235 -69.80 -2.80 43.93
N ALA A 236 -69.79 -4.08 44.25
CA ALA A 236 -70.69 -5.13 43.78
C ALA A 236 -72.19 -4.80 43.98
N LEU A 237 -72.99 -5.11 42.96
CA LEU A 237 -74.42 -5.36 43.09
C LEU A 237 -74.60 -6.88 43.18
N GLU A 238 -75.05 -7.32 44.35
CA GLU A 238 -75.40 -8.69 44.68
C GLU A 238 -76.85 -8.94 44.24
N GLU A 239 -77.06 -9.81 43.26
CA GLU A 239 -78.39 -10.32 42.91
C GLU A 239 -78.72 -11.53 43.79
N THR A 240 -79.89 -11.52 44.42
CA THR A 240 -80.59 -12.76 44.80
C THR A 240 -82.09 -12.62 44.49
N PRO A 241 -82.75 -13.67 43.98
CA PRO A 241 -84.11 -13.60 43.43
C PRO A 241 -85.20 -14.04 44.42
N GLY A 242 -86.44 -13.58 44.23
CA GLY A 242 -87.65 -14.28 44.70
C GLY A 242 -88.74 -13.45 45.43
N THR A 243 -89.79 -13.11 44.67
CA THR A 243 -91.23 -13.39 44.91
C THR A 243 -91.98 -12.91 46.19
N GLU A 244 -93.10 -12.19 45.95
CA GLU A 244 -94.35 -12.04 46.77
C GLU A 244 -94.23 -11.34 48.15
N THR A 245 -95.16 -10.55 48.72
CA THR A 245 -96.59 -10.24 48.53
C THR A 245 -96.95 -9.00 49.38
N ASN A 246 -97.90 -8.19 48.89
CA ASN A 246 -99.05 -7.59 49.60
C ASN A 246 -98.89 -7.03 51.04
N ARG A 247 -98.90 -5.69 51.23
CA ARG A 247 -100.04 -4.86 51.70
C ARG A 247 -99.59 -3.42 51.95
#